data_AF-A0A954X4B4-F1
#
_entry.id   AF-A0A954X4B4-F1
#
_cell.length_a   1.000
_cell.length_b   1.000
_cell.length_c   1.000
_cell.angle_alpha   90.00
_cell.angle_beta   90.00
_cell.angle_gamma   90.00
#
_symmetry.space_group_name_H-M   'P 1'
#
loop_
_entity.id
_entity.type
_entity.pdbx_description
1 polymer ?
#
loop_
_entity_poly.entity_id
_entity_poly.type
_entity_poly.pdbx_seq_one_letter_code
_entity_poly.pdbx_strand_id
1 'polypeptide(L)'
;LPNLERLTGDRPAMRRENPEAFNPRETLGPLIRKDAPEKEIREAAERVESLAKTNAATRQQIGEIARRIVDAGKLENYGTAVTQEYLKKWAREFR
;
A
#
# COMPACT_ATOMS: atom_id res chain seq x y z
N LEU A 1 50.84 25.97 -8.84
CA LEU A 1 49.84 24.90 -9.06
C LEU A 1 48.53 25.35 -8.40
N PRO A 2 47.40 25.48 -9.13
CA PRO A 2 46.16 26.04 -8.60
C PRO A 2 45.15 24.98 -8.09
N ASN A 3 44.36 25.44 -7.10
CA ASN A 3 42.99 25.11 -6.63
C ASN A 3 42.64 23.68 -6.14
N LEU A 4 42.26 23.49 -4.87
CA LEU A 4 41.02 23.88 -4.14
C LEU A 4 39.77 23.10 -4.56
N GLU A 5 39.16 22.47 -3.54
CA GLU A 5 37.80 21.93 -3.47
C GLU A 5 37.46 20.72 -4.35
N ARG A 6 37.56 19.52 -3.74
CA ARG A 6 36.86 18.33 -4.23
C ARG A 6 36.05 17.70 -3.11
N LEU A 7 34.75 17.68 -3.38
CA LEU A 7 33.74 16.74 -2.90
C LEU A 7 33.34 16.89 -1.43
N THR A 8 32.44 17.85 -1.21
CA THR A 8 31.20 17.58 -0.48
C THR A 8 30.68 16.19 -0.84
N GLY A 9 30.83 15.24 0.07
CA GLY A 9 30.28 13.90 -0.03
C GLY A 9 28.77 13.95 0.13
N ASP A 10 28.08 14.29 -0.96
CA ASP A 10 26.69 13.94 -1.18
C ASP A 10 26.62 12.42 -1.15
N ARG A 11 26.33 11.86 0.03
CA ARG A 11 25.99 10.45 0.14
C ARG A 11 24.55 10.36 -0.38
N PRO A 12 24.27 9.77 -1.55
CA PRO A 12 22.91 9.39 -1.86
C PRO A 12 22.48 8.48 -0.72
N ALA A 13 21.43 8.87 0.01
CA ALA A 13 20.81 8.02 1.00
C ALA A 13 20.50 6.71 0.30
N MET A 14 21.32 5.68 0.56
CA MET A 14 21.10 4.33 0.09
C MET A 14 19.80 3.91 0.76
N ARG A 15 18.68 4.15 0.07
CA ARG A 15 17.39 3.59 0.39
C ARG A 15 17.65 2.10 0.34
N ARG A 16 17.77 1.48 1.51
CA ARG A 16 17.71 0.03 1.63
C ARG A 16 16.32 -0.34 1.15
N GLU A 17 16.20 -0.59 -0.15
CA GLU A 17 15.04 -1.26 -0.71
C GLU A 17 15.07 -2.65 -0.07
N ASN A 18 14.29 -2.82 1.00
CA ASN A 18 14.01 -4.13 1.50
C ASN A 18 13.00 -4.73 0.49
N PRO A 19 13.37 -5.72 -0.33
CA PRO A 19 12.46 -6.30 -1.32
C PRO A 19 11.25 -7.00 -0.67
N GLU A 20 11.29 -7.24 0.66
CA GLU A 20 10.15 -7.71 1.45
C GLU A 20 9.31 -6.60 2.07
N ALA A 21 9.70 -5.33 1.91
CA ALA A 21 8.86 -4.22 2.33
C ALA A 21 7.66 -4.17 1.40
N PHE A 22 6.49 -4.55 1.93
CA PHE A 22 5.18 -4.31 1.34
C PHE A 22 5.17 -2.97 0.59
N ASN A 23 5.08 -3.05 -0.74
CA ASN A 23 5.01 -1.88 -1.59
C ASN A 23 3.53 -1.54 -1.80
N PRO A 24 2.97 -0.54 -1.08
CA PRO A 24 1.54 -0.28 -1.10
C PRO A 24 1.05 0.08 -2.50
N ARG A 25 1.92 0.64 -3.36
CA ARG A 25 1.56 1.01 -4.73
C ARG A 25 1.39 -0.19 -5.65
N GLU A 26 2.20 -1.23 -5.47
CA GLU A 26 2.11 -2.46 -6.25
C GLU A 26 0.97 -3.35 -5.74
N THR A 27 0.82 -3.45 -4.41
CA THR A 27 -0.21 -4.30 -3.79
C THR A 27 -1.62 -3.70 -3.88
N LEU A 28 -1.76 -2.38 -3.73
CA LEU A 28 -3.05 -1.70 -3.86
C LEU A 28 -3.29 -1.13 -5.27
N GLY A 29 -2.32 -1.20 -6.17
CA GLY A 29 -2.44 -0.72 -7.54
C GLY A 29 -3.68 -1.22 -8.30
N PRO A 30 -4.05 -2.51 -8.20
CA PRO A 30 -5.29 -3.03 -8.76
C PRO A 30 -6.55 -2.53 -8.04
N LEU A 31 -6.50 -2.33 -6.71
CA LEU A 31 -7.63 -1.84 -5.92
C LEU A 31 -7.90 -0.34 -6.11
N ILE A 32 -6.91 0.41 -6.61
CA ILE A 32 -7.07 1.84 -6.96
C ILE A 32 -7.66 2.00 -8.38
N ARG A 33 -7.58 0.98 -9.23
CA ARG A 33 -8.18 1.01 -10.57
C ARG A 33 -9.72 0.95 -10.46
N LYS A 34 -10.37 2.04 -10.89
CA LYS A 34 -11.82 2.22 -10.78
C LYS A 34 -12.64 1.36 -11.74
N ASP A 35 -11.98 0.63 -12.64
CA ASP A 35 -12.57 -0.16 -13.73
C ASP A 35 -12.24 -1.66 -13.62
N ALA A 36 -11.58 -2.10 -12.56
CA ALA A 36 -11.27 -3.52 -12.37
C ALA A 36 -12.56 -4.35 -12.26
N PRO A 37 -12.67 -5.49 -12.98
CA PRO A 37 -13.84 -6.36 -12.89
C PRO A 37 -13.93 -6.97 -11.49
N GLU A 38 -15.15 -7.20 -11.00
CA GLU A 38 -15.40 -7.69 -9.63
C GLU A 38 -14.63 -8.97 -9.30
N LYS A 39 -14.47 -9.87 -10.28
CA LYS A 39 -13.71 -11.12 -10.12
C LYS A 39 -12.25 -10.84 -9.77
N GLU A 40 -11.60 -9.91 -10.48
CA GLU A 40 -10.21 -9.54 -10.20
C GLU A 40 -10.06 -8.86 -8.85
N ILE A 41 -11.04 -8.03 -8.45
CA ILE A 41 -11.06 -7.38 -7.14
C ILE A 41 -11.16 -8.42 -6.02
N ARG A 42 -12.07 -9.41 -6.16
CA ARG A 42 -12.22 -10.47 -5.17
C ARG A 42 -10.97 -11.32 -5.05
N GLU A 43 -10.37 -11.72 -6.18
CA GLU A 43 -9.11 -12.47 -6.16
C GLU A 43 -7.97 -11.67 -5.50
N ALA A 44 -7.88 -10.36 -5.77
CA ALA A 44 -6.90 -9.49 -5.11
C ALA A 44 -7.17 -9.38 -3.60
N ALA A 45 -8.43 -9.21 -3.21
CA ALA A 45 -8.84 -9.15 -1.81
C ALA A 45 -8.53 -10.46 -1.07
N GLU A 46 -8.78 -11.62 -1.67
CA GLU A 46 -8.45 -12.93 -1.10
C GLU A 46 -6.94 -13.12 -0.90
N ARG A 47 -6.11 -12.65 -1.84
CA ARG A 47 -4.64 -12.66 -1.68
C ARG A 47 -4.22 -11.77 -0.52
N VAL A 48 -4.79 -10.56 -0.43
CA VAL A 48 -4.56 -9.64 0.70
C VAL A 48 -4.93 -10.27 2.02
N GLU A 49 -6.12 -10.86 2.13
CA GLU A 49 -6.58 -11.51 3.35
C GLU A 49 -5.73 -12.73 3.72
N SER A 50 -5.28 -13.50 2.73
CA SER A 50 -4.39 -14.64 2.95
C SER A 50 -3.01 -14.20 3.48
N LEU A 51 -2.44 -13.14 2.91
CA LEU A 51 -1.18 -12.56 3.39
C LEU A 51 -1.33 -11.94 4.78
N ALA A 52 -2.45 -11.27 5.06
CA ALA A 52 -2.73 -10.69 6.36
C ALA A 52 -2.92 -11.74 7.47
N LYS A 53 -3.34 -12.97 7.13
CA LYS A 53 -3.43 -14.08 8.10
C LYS A 53 -2.06 -14.59 8.54
N THR A 54 -1.08 -14.60 7.63
CA THR A 54 0.25 -15.17 7.91
C THR A 54 1.29 -14.12 8.28
N ASN A 55 1.04 -12.84 7.99
CA ASN A 55 1.95 -11.74 8.27
C ASN A 55 1.24 -10.59 9.01
N ALA A 56 1.53 -10.45 10.31
CA ALA A 56 0.97 -9.41 11.16
C ALA A 56 1.37 -7.99 10.71
N ALA A 57 2.58 -7.80 10.19
CA ALA A 57 3.01 -6.50 9.67
C ALA A 57 2.21 -6.10 8.43
N THR A 58 1.95 -7.04 7.52
CA THR A 58 1.08 -6.83 6.36
C THR A 58 -0.34 -6.48 6.79
N ARG A 59 -0.89 -7.23 7.76
CA ARG A 59 -2.22 -6.94 8.32
C ARG A 59 -2.29 -5.51 8.87
N GLN A 60 -1.34 -5.12 9.71
CA GLN A 60 -1.31 -3.79 10.31
C GLN A 60 -1.24 -2.69 9.23
N GLN A 61 -0.33 -2.81 8.27
CA GLN A 61 -0.16 -1.81 7.20
C GLN A 61 -1.42 -1.64 6.36
N ILE A 62 -2.09 -2.75 5.99
CA ILE A 62 -3.32 -2.70 5.22
C ILE A 62 -4.45 -2.06 6.04
N GLY A 63 -4.56 -2.39 7.32
CA GLY A 63 -5.50 -1.76 8.24
C GLY A 63 -5.26 -0.26 8.42
N GLU A 64 -4.01 0.18 8.50
CA GLU A 64 -3.66 1.62 8.56
C GLU A 64 -4.04 2.36 7.29
N ILE A 65 -3.76 1.79 6.11
CA ILE A 65 -4.11 2.42 4.83
C ILE A 65 -5.62 2.50 4.67
N ALA A 66 -6.32 1.40 4.95
CA ALA A 66 -7.77 1.34 4.88
C ALA A 66 -8.43 2.38 5.79
N ARG A 67 -7.97 2.51 7.04
CA ARG A 67 -8.45 3.56 7.97
C ARG A 67 -8.19 4.96 7.43
N ARG A 68 -6.96 5.26 6.99
CA ARG A 68 -6.65 6.59 6.41
C ARG A 68 -7.56 6.96 5.24
N ILE A 69 -7.91 6.00 4.39
CA ILE A 69 -8.82 6.22 3.26
C ILE A 69 -10.24 6.53 3.74
N VAL A 70 -10.76 5.74 4.69
CA VAL A 70 -12.09 5.91 5.26
C VAL A 70 -12.19 7.22 6.05
N ASP A 71 -11.23 7.49 6.93
CA ASP A 71 -11.19 8.67 7.79
C ASP A 71 -11.01 9.97 6.99
N ALA A 72 -10.32 9.90 5.85
CA ALA A 72 -10.19 11.05 4.94
C ALA A 72 -11.51 11.39 4.21
N GLY A 73 -12.56 10.58 4.33
CA GLY A 73 -13.83 10.75 3.61
C GLY A 73 -13.69 10.55 2.09
N LYS A 74 -12.57 9.98 1.63
CA LYS A 74 -12.24 9.86 0.20
C LYS A 74 -12.58 8.50 -0.38
N LEU A 75 -13.29 7.64 0.36
CA LEU A 75 -13.51 6.25 -0.01
C LEU A 75 -14.11 6.08 -1.42
N GLU A 76 -15.04 6.96 -1.81
CA GLU A 76 -15.65 7.00 -3.14
C GLU A 76 -14.64 7.20 -4.29
N ASN A 77 -13.46 7.75 -3.97
CA ASN A 77 -12.38 7.95 -4.94
C ASN A 77 -11.51 6.71 -5.15
N TYR A 78 -11.75 5.61 -4.42
CA TYR A 78 -10.97 4.40 -4.48
C TYR A 78 -11.77 3.24 -5.08
N GLY A 79 -11.29 2.72 -6.20
CA GLY A 79 -11.80 1.51 -6.83
C GLY A 79 -13.30 1.55 -7.14
N THR A 80 -13.91 0.36 -7.15
CA THR A 80 -15.36 0.15 -7.31
C THR A 80 -16.05 0.02 -5.95
N ALA A 81 -17.38 -0.04 -5.93
CA ALA A 81 -18.16 -0.28 -4.70
C ALA A 81 -17.69 -1.54 -3.94
N VAL A 82 -17.37 -2.63 -4.65
CA VAL A 82 -16.85 -3.86 -4.04
C VAL A 82 -15.50 -3.62 -3.34
N THR A 83 -14.62 -2.84 -3.95
CA THR A 83 -13.33 -2.48 -3.33
C THR A 83 -13.53 -1.67 -2.06
N GLN A 84 -14.48 -0.73 -2.08
CA GLN A 84 -14.79 0.12 -0.94
C GLN A 84 -15.31 -0.70 0.25
N GLU A 85 -16.10 -1.75 0.01
CA GLU A 85 -16.55 -2.66 1.07
C GLU A 85 -15.38 -3.42 1.70
N TYR A 86 -14.41 -3.90 0.92
CA TYR A 86 -13.20 -4.53 1.46
C TYR A 86 -12.35 -3.53 2.26
N LEU A 87 -12.19 -2.29 1.79
CA LEU A 87 -11.47 -1.25 2.54
C LEU A 87 -12.17 -0.94 3.88
N LYS A 88 -13.50 -0.83 3.91
CA LYS A 88 -14.25 -0.66 5.17
C LYS A 88 -14.04 -1.84 6.12
N LYS A 89 -14.08 -3.07 5.58
CA LYS A 89 -13.85 -4.30 6.34
C LYS A 89 -12.46 -4.28 6.97
N TRP A 90 -11.41 -4.08 6.18
CA TRP A 90 -10.03 -4.09 6.66
C TRP A 90 -9.74 -2.95 7.64
N ALA A 91 -10.33 -1.76 7.45
CA ALA A 91 -10.19 -0.67 8.39
C ALA A 91 -10.69 -1.03 9.81
N ARG A 92 -11.66 -1.95 9.92
CA ARG A 92 -12.22 -2.42 11.19
C ARG A 92 -11.48 -3.64 11.73
N GLU A 93 -11.20 -4.61 10.87
CA GLU A 93 -10.75 -5.95 11.25
C GLU A 93 -9.22 -6.09 11.31
N PHE A 94 -8.47 -5.28 10.57
CA PHE A 94 -7.02 -5.37 10.52
C PHE A 94 -6.42 -4.38 11.51
N ARG A 95 -5.81 -4.93 12.57
CA ARG A 95 -5.08 -4.21 13.61
C ARG A 95 -3.70 -4.81 13.77
#